data_AF-A0A9X9WQR1-F1
#
_entry.id   AF-A0A9X9WQR1-F1
#
_cell.length_a   1.000
_cell.length_b   1.000
_cell.length_c   1.000
_cell.angle_alpha   90.00
_cell.angle_beta   90.00
_cell.angle_gamma   90.00
#
_symmetry.space_group_name_H-M   'P 1'
#
loop_
_entity.id
_entity.type
_entity.pdbx_description
1 polymer ?
#
loop_
_entity_poly.entity_id
_entity_poly.type
_entity_poly.pdbx_seq_one_letter_code
_entity_poly.pdbx_strand_id
1 'polypeptide(L)'
;LPRAATGKAVARRGRDWAETRPEWGLAGCRAFIAAPRAMTVGRDLGGRAFLHDYDWRADEGFRVLELILTAPVVVASWISLQYYGSVVAPEAFGGGNKLLHNVTGGIGVLEGNGGALRTGLPWQSVHDGEGFAHEPLRLTVVVAAPREAIDAILGRHPQVRALFENGWLHLVAIGEPDVVARYGGSGTWRVDVAAIG
;
A
#
# COMPACT_ATOMS: atom_id res chain seq x y z
N LEU A 1 -4.51 -4.31 18.88
CA LEU A 1 -3.28 -4.12 19.70
C LEU A 1 -2.47 -5.42 19.64
N PRO A 2 -1.24 -5.40 19.12
CA PRO A 2 -0.37 -6.59 19.07
C PRO A 2 -0.27 -7.23 20.45
N ARG A 3 -0.38 -8.56 20.57
CA ARG A 3 -0.41 -9.33 21.84
C ARG A 3 -1.70 -9.23 22.68
N ALA A 4 -2.78 -8.61 22.19
CA ALA A 4 -4.08 -8.63 22.85
C ALA A 4 -4.99 -9.71 22.24
N ALA A 5 -5.06 -10.89 22.88
CA ALA A 5 -5.79 -12.04 22.36
C ALA A 5 -7.33 -11.96 22.55
N THR A 6 -7.84 -11.01 23.34
CA THR A 6 -9.28 -10.85 23.61
C THR A 6 -9.69 -9.39 23.68
N GLY A 7 -10.98 -9.10 23.46
CA GLY A 7 -11.51 -7.72 23.56
C GLY A 7 -11.30 -7.08 24.95
N LYS A 8 -11.38 -7.86 26.03
CA LYS A 8 -11.07 -7.37 27.39
C LYS A 8 -9.59 -7.01 27.55
N ALA A 9 -8.69 -7.78 26.93
CA ALA A 9 -7.26 -7.46 26.93
C ALA A 9 -6.96 -6.16 26.17
N VAL A 10 -7.71 -5.85 25.09
CA VAL A 10 -7.58 -4.58 24.37
C VAL A 10 -7.89 -3.39 25.27
N ALA A 11 -9.02 -3.43 26.00
CA ALA A 11 -9.43 -2.33 26.88
C ALA A 11 -8.44 -2.10 28.04
N ARG A 12 -7.92 -3.18 28.64
CA ARG A 12 -6.93 -3.10 29.72
C ARG A 12 -5.60 -2.51 29.22
N ARG A 13 -5.04 -3.07 28.15
CA ARG A 13 -3.73 -2.66 27.60
C ARG A 13 -3.78 -1.28 26.94
N GLY A 14 -4.94 -0.89 26.41
CA GLY A 14 -5.14 0.46 25.87
C GLY A 14 -4.99 1.58 26.91
N ARG A 15 -5.11 1.27 28.21
CA ARG A 15 -5.01 2.22 29.32
C ARG A 15 -3.70 2.13 30.11
N ASP A 16 -2.85 1.15 29.78
CA ASP A 16 -1.56 0.99 30.44
C ASP A 16 -0.50 1.80 29.68
N TRP A 17 0.16 2.71 30.38
CA TRP A 17 1.17 3.61 29.83
C TRP A 17 2.53 2.91 29.63
N ALA A 18 2.76 1.79 30.32
CA ALA A 18 3.97 0.99 30.16
C ALA A 18 3.91 0.08 28.91
N GLU A 19 2.73 -0.05 28.29
CA GLU A 19 2.55 -0.86 27.09
C GLU A 19 3.21 -0.22 25.87
N THR A 20 4.27 -0.86 25.38
CA THR A 20 4.92 -0.49 24.12
C THR A 20 3.94 -0.61 22.97
N ARG A 21 3.73 0.49 22.24
CA ARG A 21 2.94 0.50 21.01
C ARG A 21 3.88 0.52 19.82
N PRO A 22 3.96 -0.54 19.03
CA PRO A 22 4.80 -0.51 17.85
C PRO A 22 4.25 0.50 16.85
N GLU A 23 5.15 1.25 16.23
CA GLU A 23 4.82 2.21 15.19
C GLU A 23 4.78 1.51 13.84
N TRP A 24 3.87 0.55 13.72
CA TRP A 24 3.66 -0.24 12.51
C TRP A 24 2.74 0.43 11.51
N GLY A 25 2.00 1.49 11.90
CA GLY A 25 1.22 2.30 10.97
C GLY A 25 0.39 1.48 9.98
N LEU A 26 0.84 1.46 8.71
CA LEU A 26 0.20 0.79 7.58
C LEU A 26 0.98 -0.46 7.11
N ALA A 27 1.87 -1.00 7.95
CA ALA A 27 2.55 -2.27 7.73
C ALA A 27 1.53 -3.38 7.44
N GLY A 28 1.93 -4.32 6.57
CA GLY A 28 1.07 -5.38 6.08
C GLY A 28 0.03 -4.95 5.03
N CYS A 29 -0.14 -3.66 4.73
CA CYS A 29 -1.02 -3.24 3.64
C CYS A 29 -0.49 -3.73 2.28
N ARG A 30 -1.34 -4.44 1.54
CA ARG A 30 -0.98 -5.14 0.29
C ARG A 30 -1.81 -4.69 -0.91
N ALA A 31 -2.96 -4.05 -0.66
CA ALA A 31 -3.90 -3.71 -1.71
C ALA A 31 -4.42 -2.27 -1.59
N PHE A 32 -4.74 -1.69 -2.74
CA PHE A 32 -5.57 -0.51 -2.87
C PHE A 32 -6.76 -0.90 -3.74
N ILE A 33 -7.98 -0.70 -3.26
CA ILE A 33 -9.19 -1.12 -3.96
C ILE A 33 -10.08 0.10 -4.18
N ALA A 34 -10.24 0.49 -5.43
CA ALA A 34 -11.24 1.46 -5.88
C ALA A 34 -12.36 0.73 -6.62
N ALA A 35 -13.44 0.43 -5.90
CA ALA A 35 -14.56 -0.36 -6.41
C ALA A 35 -15.82 -0.09 -5.58
N PRO A 36 -17.03 -0.42 -6.10
CA PRO A 36 -18.25 -0.27 -5.31
C PRO A 36 -18.15 -1.00 -3.98
N ARG A 37 -18.56 -0.36 -2.89
CA ARG A 37 -18.47 -0.91 -1.52
C ARG A 37 -19.06 -2.32 -1.41
N ALA A 38 -20.10 -2.62 -2.19
CA ALA A 38 -20.74 -3.93 -2.27
C ALA A 38 -19.77 -5.07 -2.60
N MET A 39 -18.67 -4.82 -3.32
CA MET A 39 -17.68 -5.85 -3.65
C MET A 39 -16.81 -6.27 -2.46
N THR A 40 -16.67 -5.41 -1.45
CA THR A 40 -15.81 -5.63 -0.28
C THR A 40 -16.59 -5.77 1.03
N VAL A 41 -17.91 -5.56 1.03
CA VAL A 41 -18.72 -5.62 2.26
C VAL A 41 -18.80 -7.05 2.77
N GLY A 42 -18.69 -7.22 4.09
CA GLY A 42 -18.66 -8.54 4.73
C GLY A 42 -17.38 -9.36 4.50
N ARG A 43 -16.42 -8.87 3.69
CA ARG A 43 -15.13 -9.55 3.49
C ARG A 43 -14.11 -9.11 4.53
N ASP A 44 -13.48 -10.06 5.21
CA ASP A 44 -12.34 -9.78 6.07
C ASP A 44 -11.07 -9.59 5.23
N LEU A 45 -10.62 -8.34 5.08
CA LEU A 45 -9.38 -8.00 4.38
C LEU A 45 -8.17 -7.94 5.33
N GLY A 46 -8.37 -8.28 6.62
CA GLY A 46 -7.33 -8.30 7.64
C GLY A 46 -6.73 -6.93 7.96
N GLY A 47 -7.42 -5.83 7.60
CA GLY A 47 -6.87 -4.47 7.73
C GLY A 47 -5.70 -4.18 6.76
N ARG A 48 -5.57 -4.96 5.68
CA ARG A 48 -4.42 -4.90 4.74
C ARG A 48 -4.74 -4.21 3.41
N ALA A 49 -5.78 -3.38 3.36
CA ALA A 49 -6.19 -2.72 2.12
C ALA A 49 -6.63 -1.27 2.36
N PHE A 50 -6.22 -0.38 1.47
CA PHE A 50 -6.87 0.92 1.28
C PHE A 50 -8.18 0.69 0.50
N LEU A 51 -9.27 1.29 0.96
CA LEU A 51 -10.60 1.12 0.35
C LEU A 51 -11.14 2.47 -0.08
N HIS A 52 -11.55 2.55 -1.35
CA HIS A 52 -12.25 3.67 -1.94
C HIS A 52 -13.56 3.17 -2.55
N ASP A 53 -14.69 3.66 -2.04
CA ASP A 53 -15.99 3.39 -2.63
C ASP A 53 -16.11 4.20 -3.92
N TYR A 54 -16.17 3.51 -5.05
CA TYR A 54 -16.10 4.12 -6.38
C TYR A 54 -16.95 3.34 -7.36
N ASP A 55 -17.91 4.02 -7.99
CA ASP A 55 -18.72 3.49 -9.08
C ASP A 55 -18.44 4.27 -10.36
N TRP A 56 -17.82 3.59 -11.33
CA TRP A 56 -17.43 4.19 -12.60
C TRP A 56 -18.62 4.61 -13.47
N ARG A 57 -19.81 4.01 -13.26
CA ARG A 57 -21.02 4.39 -14.01
C ARG A 57 -21.55 5.76 -13.60
N ALA A 58 -21.30 6.15 -12.35
CA ALA A 58 -21.65 7.46 -11.82
C ALA A 58 -20.57 8.52 -12.10
N ASP A 59 -19.41 8.12 -12.62
CA ASP A 59 -18.27 9.01 -12.88
C ASP A 59 -18.26 9.51 -14.32
N GLU A 60 -19.04 10.56 -14.57
CA GLU A 60 -19.10 11.22 -15.87
C GLU A 60 -17.70 11.72 -16.30
N GLY A 61 -17.21 11.14 -17.40
CA GLY A 61 -15.90 11.45 -17.97
C GLY A 61 -14.71 10.86 -17.21
N PHE A 62 -14.94 9.94 -16.26
CA PHE A 62 -13.89 9.26 -15.47
C PHE A 62 -13.00 10.23 -14.67
N ARG A 63 -13.57 11.35 -14.19
CA ARG A 63 -12.82 12.39 -13.47
C ARG A 63 -12.46 11.93 -12.06
N VAL A 64 -13.34 11.18 -11.41
CA VAL A 64 -13.07 10.60 -10.09
C VAL A 64 -12.05 9.48 -10.21
N LEU A 65 -12.11 8.64 -11.25
CA LEU A 65 -11.09 7.63 -11.54
C LEU A 65 -9.72 8.27 -11.73
N GLU A 66 -9.65 9.34 -12.53
CA GLU A 66 -8.41 10.08 -12.77
C GLU A 66 -7.85 10.64 -11.46
N LEU A 67 -8.70 11.24 -10.62
CA LEU A 67 -8.30 11.71 -9.30
C LEU A 67 -7.77 10.56 -8.43
N ILE A 68 -8.47 9.41 -8.39
CA ILE A 68 -8.07 8.22 -7.63
C ILE A 68 -6.68 7.73 -8.06
N LEU A 69 -6.44 7.60 -9.36
CA LEU A 69 -5.17 7.09 -9.90
C LEU A 69 -4.02 8.08 -9.71
N THR A 70 -4.29 9.38 -9.75
CA THR A 70 -3.24 10.42 -9.71
C THR A 70 -2.92 10.92 -8.30
N ALA A 71 -3.81 10.73 -7.33
CA ALA A 71 -3.59 11.17 -5.95
C ALA A 71 -3.60 10.02 -4.93
N PRO A 72 -4.74 9.41 -4.54
CA PRO A 72 -4.75 8.30 -3.58
C PRO A 72 -3.82 7.13 -3.92
N VAL A 73 -3.75 6.69 -5.19
CA VAL A 73 -2.85 5.61 -5.60
C VAL A 73 -1.39 6.03 -5.47
N VAL A 74 -1.04 7.27 -5.82
CA VAL A 74 0.33 7.79 -5.68
C VAL A 74 0.73 7.84 -4.20
N VAL A 75 -0.15 8.32 -3.32
CA VAL A 75 0.10 8.33 -1.87
C VAL A 75 0.28 6.90 -1.34
N ALA A 76 -0.62 5.98 -1.71
CA ALA A 76 -0.53 4.58 -1.30
C ALA A 76 0.76 3.92 -1.83
N SER A 77 1.23 4.31 -3.02
CA SER A 77 2.48 3.83 -3.60
C SER A 77 3.69 4.24 -2.76
N TRP A 78 3.77 5.50 -2.32
CA TRP A 78 4.89 5.99 -1.51
C TRP A 78 4.96 5.29 -0.17
N ILE A 79 3.80 5.11 0.47
CA ILE A 79 3.69 4.37 1.73
C ILE A 79 4.16 2.93 1.50
N SER A 80 3.60 2.21 0.54
CA SER A 80 3.96 0.81 0.28
C SER A 80 5.44 0.64 -0.08
N LEU A 81 6.00 1.54 -0.90
CA LEU A 81 7.41 1.45 -1.32
C LEU A 81 8.38 1.74 -0.18
N GLN A 82 8.03 2.60 0.78
CA GLN A 82 8.84 2.80 1.99
C GLN A 82 8.91 1.52 2.83
N TYR A 83 7.80 0.83 3.05
CA TYR A 83 7.80 -0.46 3.74
C TYR A 83 8.56 -1.51 2.94
N TYR A 84 8.28 -1.64 1.64
CA TYR A 84 8.95 -2.59 0.76
C TYR A 84 10.47 -2.43 0.76
N GLY A 85 10.96 -1.20 0.51
CA GLY A 85 12.40 -0.92 0.49
C GLY A 85 13.07 -1.19 1.84
N SER A 86 12.43 -0.75 2.94
CA SER A 86 12.93 -0.95 4.30
C SER A 86 12.96 -2.41 4.73
N VAL A 87 12.21 -3.30 4.06
CA VAL A 87 12.22 -4.76 4.31
C VAL A 87 13.19 -5.49 3.39
N VAL A 88 13.21 -5.15 2.09
CA VAL A 88 14.00 -5.89 1.08
C VAL A 88 15.49 -5.55 1.14
N ALA A 89 15.83 -4.29 1.41
CA ALA A 89 17.22 -3.84 1.53
C ALA A 89 17.33 -2.77 2.64
N PRO A 90 17.20 -3.18 3.92
CA PRO A 90 17.16 -2.25 5.06
C PRO A 90 18.43 -1.39 5.18
N GLU A 91 19.58 -1.88 4.74
CA GLU A 91 20.83 -1.10 4.77
C GLU A 91 20.79 0.09 3.82
N ALA A 92 20.14 -0.08 2.66
CA ALA A 92 20.06 0.93 1.60
C ALA A 92 18.83 1.84 1.73
N PHE A 93 17.68 1.28 2.08
CA PHE A 93 16.40 1.98 2.09
C PHE A 93 15.74 2.07 3.46
N GLY A 94 16.36 1.51 4.50
CA GLY A 94 15.86 1.56 5.88
C GLY A 94 16.44 2.70 6.70
N GLY A 95 15.74 3.02 7.79
CA GLY A 95 16.12 4.02 8.79
C GLY A 95 17.16 3.52 9.79
N GLY A 96 17.41 2.21 9.85
CA GLY A 96 18.27 1.59 10.86
C GLY A 96 17.55 1.37 12.19
N ASN A 97 18.29 1.33 13.29
CA ASN A 97 17.74 1.16 14.62
C ASN A 97 17.20 2.47 15.18
N LYS A 98 15.87 2.52 15.40
CA LYS A 98 15.18 3.70 15.94
C LYS A 98 15.79 4.27 17.21
N LEU A 99 16.33 3.42 18.09
CA LEU A 99 16.92 3.83 19.37
C LEU A 99 18.19 4.68 19.20
N LEU A 100 18.81 4.63 18.02
CA LEU A 100 20.04 5.35 17.71
C LEU A 100 19.80 6.55 16.78
N HIS A 101 18.54 6.86 16.43
CA HIS A 101 18.25 7.91 15.47
C HIS A 101 18.56 9.31 16.01
N ASN A 102 19.34 10.05 15.24
CA ASN A 102 19.52 11.50 15.38
C ASN A 102 18.83 12.20 14.19
N VAL A 103 17.71 12.88 14.45
CA VAL A 103 16.96 13.61 13.41
C VAL A 103 17.82 14.74 12.86
N THR A 104 17.99 14.76 11.54
CA THR A 104 18.89 15.70 10.87
C THR A 104 18.12 16.46 9.80
N GLY A 105 18.01 17.78 9.97
CA GLY A 105 17.42 18.71 8.99
C GLY A 105 15.94 18.46 8.65
N GLY A 106 15.24 17.59 9.38
CA GLY A 106 13.86 17.20 9.08
C GLY A 106 13.69 16.36 7.81
N ILE A 107 14.79 15.93 7.19
CA ILE A 107 14.79 15.20 5.91
C ILE A 107 15.25 13.74 6.05
N GLY A 108 15.76 13.36 7.22
CA GLY A 108 16.20 12.01 7.52
C GLY A 108 16.82 11.88 8.91
N VAL A 109 17.48 10.75 9.15
CA VAL A 109 18.14 10.42 10.41
C VAL A 109 19.57 9.94 10.17
N LEU A 110 20.45 10.20 11.14
CA LEU A 110 21.71 9.48 11.30
C LEU A 110 21.51 8.36 12.32
N GLU A 111 22.12 7.20 12.09
CA GLU A 111 22.08 6.07 13.02
C GLU A 111 23.34 6.10 13.89
N GLY A 112 23.20 6.54 15.14
CA GLY A 112 24.31 6.74 16.06
C GLY A 112 25.04 8.06 15.81
N ASN A 113 26.35 8.07 16.02
CA ASN A 113 27.15 9.32 16.06
C ASN A 113 27.55 9.86 14.67
N GLY A 114 27.10 9.25 13.56
CA GLY A 114 27.44 9.67 12.20
C GLY A 114 26.92 8.71 11.14
N GLY A 115 27.48 8.79 9.93
CA GLY A 115 27.16 7.90 8.81
C GLY A 115 26.35 8.56 7.71
N ALA A 116 25.82 7.73 6.79
CA ALA A 116 24.96 8.19 5.72
C ALA A 116 23.60 8.63 6.27
N LEU A 117 23.01 9.68 5.67
CA LEU A 117 21.65 10.09 5.97
C LEU A 117 20.68 8.99 5.51
N ARG A 118 19.85 8.49 6.42
CA ARG A 118 18.83 7.47 6.16
C ARG A 118 17.45 8.11 6.13
N THR A 119 16.63 7.75 5.15
CA THR A 119 15.28 8.32 4.95
C THR A 119 14.15 7.28 5.05
N GLY A 120 14.53 6.02 5.29
CA GLY A 120 13.62 4.88 5.39
C GLY A 120 12.92 4.72 6.74
N LEU A 121 12.15 3.63 6.84
CA LEU A 121 11.52 3.24 8.09
C LEU A 121 12.53 2.54 9.00
N PRO A 122 12.50 2.79 10.33
CA PRO A 122 13.33 2.04 11.26
C PRO A 122 12.97 0.56 11.28
N TRP A 123 13.93 -0.28 11.69
CA TRP A 123 13.75 -1.72 11.83
C TRP A 123 12.51 -2.09 12.66
N GLN A 124 12.27 -1.35 13.76
CA GLN A 124 11.13 -1.57 14.66
C GLN A 124 9.76 -1.26 14.03
N SER A 125 9.71 -0.53 12.92
CA SER A 125 8.48 -0.27 12.17
C SER A 125 8.14 -1.38 11.18
N VAL A 126 9.09 -2.28 10.87
CA VAL A 126 8.92 -3.34 9.89
C VAL A 126 9.13 -4.75 10.44
N HIS A 127 9.68 -4.88 11.65
CA HIS A 127 10.02 -6.17 12.27
C HIS A 127 9.63 -6.19 13.76
N ASP A 128 9.16 -7.33 14.25
CA ASP A 128 8.70 -7.49 15.64
C ASP A 128 9.72 -8.15 16.58
N GLY A 129 10.81 -8.67 16.02
CA GLY A 129 11.89 -9.37 16.73
C GLY A 129 12.00 -10.83 16.31
N GLU A 130 10.92 -11.42 15.78
CA GLU A 130 10.87 -12.78 15.24
C GLU A 130 10.66 -12.79 13.72
N GLY A 131 9.85 -11.88 13.19
CA GLY A 131 9.58 -11.77 11.77
C GLY A 131 9.15 -10.37 11.31
N PHE A 132 8.90 -10.26 10.01
CA PHE A 132 8.47 -9.02 9.39
C PHE A 132 6.98 -8.76 9.64
N ALA A 133 6.68 -7.54 10.11
CA ALA A 133 5.32 -7.02 10.20
C ALA A 133 4.78 -6.58 8.83
N HIS A 134 5.66 -6.32 7.86
CA HIS A 134 5.31 -6.07 6.46
C HIS A 134 6.04 -7.06 5.56
N GLU A 135 5.28 -7.87 4.82
CA GLU A 135 5.85 -8.79 3.84
C GLU A 135 6.50 -7.99 2.68
N PRO A 136 7.63 -8.45 2.09
CA PRO A 136 8.31 -7.77 0.99
C PRO A 136 7.53 -7.85 -0.33
N LEU A 137 6.35 -7.25 -0.36
CA LEU A 137 5.40 -7.26 -1.47
C LEU A 137 5.18 -5.84 -1.98
N ARG A 138 4.90 -5.73 -3.27
CA ARG A 138 4.50 -4.47 -3.91
C ARG A 138 2.98 -4.36 -3.89
N LEU A 139 2.48 -3.14 -3.74
CA LEU A 139 1.04 -2.85 -3.67
C LEU A 139 0.32 -3.32 -4.94
N THR A 140 -0.80 -4.02 -4.76
CA THR A 140 -1.75 -4.31 -5.84
C THR A 140 -2.88 -3.29 -5.85
N VAL A 141 -2.99 -2.53 -6.94
CA VAL A 141 -4.06 -1.59 -7.20
C VAL A 141 -5.16 -2.31 -7.98
N VAL A 142 -6.34 -2.40 -7.39
CA VAL A 142 -7.55 -3.00 -7.98
C VAL A 142 -8.54 -1.89 -8.28
N VAL A 143 -8.98 -1.79 -9.52
CA VAL A 143 -9.89 -0.74 -9.98
C VAL A 143 -11.08 -1.39 -10.69
N ALA A 144 -12.30 -1.12 -10.23
CA ALA A 144 -13.51 -1.47 -10.97
C ALA A 144 -13.84 -0.35 -11.97
N ALA A 145 -13.31 -0.47 -13.20
CA ALA A 145 -13.55 0.47 -14.29
C ALA A 145 -13.18 -0.18 -15.65
N PRO A 146 -13.70 0.35 -16.77
CA PRO A 146 -13.27 -0.06 -18.11
C PRO A 146 -11.77 0.13 -18.30
N ARG A 147 -11.10 -0.85 -18.90
CA ARG A 147 -9.64 -0.82 -19.15
C ARG A 147 -9.25 0.36 -20.03
N GLU A 148 -10.09 0.67 -21.01
CA GLU A 148 -9.91 1.76 -21.96
C GLU A 148 -9.87 3.12 -21.22
N ALA A 149 -10.68 3.28 -20.17
CA ALA A 149 -10.66 4.48 -19.34
C ALA A 149 -9.38 4.57 -18.50
N ILE A 150 -8.95 3.45 -17.91
CA ILE A 150 -7.70 3.36 -17.16
C ILE A 150 -6.50 3.68 -18.08
N ASP A 151 -6.43 3.05 -19.25
CA ASP A 151 -5.36 3.26 -20.23
C ASP A 151 -5.33 4.71 -20.73
N ALA A 152 -6.50 5.32 -20.98
CA ALA A 152 -6.59 6.73 -21.36
C ALA A 152 -6.01 7.65 -20.28
N ILE A 153 -6.30 7.38 -19.00
CA ILE A 153 -5.75 8.14 -17.86
C ILE A 153 -4.23 7.92 -17.74
N LEU A 154 -3.76 6.67 -17.81
CA LEU A 154 -2.33 6.36 -17.79
C LEU A 154 -1.58 7.02 -18.97
N GLY A 155 -2.24 7.15 -20.13
CA GLY A 155 -1.74 7.89 -21.28
C GLY A 155 -1.56 9.39 -21.01
N ARG A 156 -2.49 10.01 -20.24
CA ARG A 156 -2.40 11.41 -19.79
C ARG A 156 -1.37 11.64 -18.69
N HIS A 157 -1.07 10.62 -17.87
CA HIS A 157 -0.20 10.72 -16.69
C HIS A 157 1.01 9.78 -16.75
N PRO A 158 2.08 10.15 -17.50
CA PRO A 158 3.25 9.29 -17.69
C PRO A 158 3.94 8.84 -16.39
N GLN A 159 3.95 9.68 -15.36
CA GLN A 159 4.56 9.35 -14.07
C GLN A 159 3.78 8.27 -13.30
N VAL A 160 2.44 8.32 -13.35
CA VAL A 160 1.57 7.29 -12.75
C VAL A 160 1.72 5.99 -13.53
N ARG A 161 1.70 6.06 -14.86
CA ARG A 161 1.95 4.91 -15.73
C ARG A 161 3.29 4.24 -15.42
N ALA A 162 4.35 5.00 -15.20
CA ALA A 162 5.68 4.47 -14.88
C ALA A 162 5.71 3.62 -13.60
N LEU A 163 4.82 3.87 -12.62
CA LEU A 163 4.71 3.04 -11.43
C LEU A 163 4.28 1.61 -11.78
N PHE A 164 3.40 1.44 -12.77
CA PHE A 164 2.92 0.13 -13.22
C PHE A 164 3.86 -0.49 -14.25
N GLU A 165 4.36 0.28 -15.21
CA GLU A 165 5.28 -0.19 -16.27
C GLU A 165 6.59 -0.76 -15.70
N ASN A 166 7.16 -0.06 -14.72
CA ASN A 166 8.40 -0.49 -14.07
C ASN A 166 8.14 -1.56 -13.00
N GLY A 167 6.89 -1.97 -12.84
CA GLY A 167 6.47 -2.97 -11.86
C GLY A 167 6.57 -2.50 -10.42
N TRP A 168 6.70 -1.20 -10.12
CA TRP A 168 6.68 -0.71 -8.73
C TRP A 168 5.36 -0.99 -8.03
N LEU A 169 4.27 -1.05 -8.80
CA LEU A 169 2.93 -1.47 -8.37
C LEU A 169 2.38 -2.50 -9.35
N HIS A 170 1.42 -3.31 -8.88
CA HIS A 170 0.59 -4.14 -9.74
C HIS A 170 -0.75 -3.44 -10.00
N LEU A 171 -1.30 -3.61 -11.20
CA LEU A 171 -2.60 -3.07 -11.57
C LEU A 171 -3.54 -4.17 -12.07
N VAL A 172 -4.73 -4.20 -11.50
CA VAL A 172 -5.81 -5.12 -11.84
C VAL A 172 -7.06 -4.29 -12.11
N ALA A 173 -7.67 -4.51 -13.27
CA ALA A 173 -8.97 -3.97 -13.62
C ALA A 173 -10.03 -5.04 -13.41
N ILE A 174 -11.18 -4.63 -12.87
CA ILE A 174 -12.40 -5.42 -12.87
C ILE A 174 -13.36 -4.74 -13.83
N GLY A 175 -13.50 -5.33 -15.02
CA GLY A 175 -14.44 -4.90 -16.06
C GLY A 175 -15.74 -5.67 -16.00
N GLU A 176 -16.57 -5.53 -17.03
CA GLU A 176 -17.89 -6.16 -17.07
C GLU A 176 -18.05 -7.14 -18.23
N PRO A 177 -18.74 -8.27 -18.02
CA PRO A 177 -19.21 -8.79 -16.72
C PRO A 177 -18.06 -9.42 -15.91
N ASP A 178 -17.76 -8.89 -14.71
CA ASP A 178 -16.72 -9.31 -13.74
C ASP A 178 -15.40 -9.86 -14.32
N VAL A 179 -14.98 -9.33 -15.46
CA VAL A 179 -13.75 -9.76 -16.12
C VAL A 179 -12.58 -9.14 -15.38
N VAL A 180 -11.82 -10.00 -14.70
CA VAL A 180 -10.57 -9.59 -14.05
C VAL A 180 -9.45 -9.59 -15.07
N ALA A 181 -8.76 -8.48 -15.21
CA ALA A 181 -7.60 -8.36 -16.08
C ALA A 181 -6.44 -7.71 -15.36
N ARG A 182 -5.24 -8.26 -15.55
CA ARG A 182 -3.99 -7.73 -15.01
C ARG A 182 -3.25 -6.94 -16.06
N TYR A 183 -2.76 -5.77 -15.69
CA TYR A 183 -1.91 -4.96 -16.56
C TYR A 183 -0.55 -5.64 -16.73
N GLY A 184 -0.19 -5.92 -17.99
CA GLY A 184 1.06 -6.55 -18.38
C GLY A 184 2.17 -5.57 -18.74
N GLY A 185 1.89 -4.27 -18.72
CA GLY A 185 2.77 -3.22 -19.25
C GLY A 185 2.49 -2.91 -20.72
N SER A 186 2.96 -1.75 -21.18
CA SER A 186 2.85 -1.24 -22.54
C SER A 186 1.42 -1.23 -23.10
N GLY A 187 0.43 -0.92 -22.25
CA GLY A 187 -0.99 -0.91 -22.62
C GLY A 187 -1.60 -2.31 -22.78
N THR A 188 -0.90 -3.37 -22.40
CA THR A 188 -1.39 -4.74 -22.55
C THR A 188 -2.10 -5.23 -21.29
N TRP A 189 -3.18 -5.99 -21.48
CA TRP A 189 -3.95 -6.59 -20.40
C TRP A 189 -4.05 -8.09 -20.60
N ARG A 190 -3.80 -8.85 -19.53
CA ARG A 190 -3.99 -10.31 -19.49
C ARG A 190 -5.26 -10.59 -18.70
N VAL A 191 -6.24 -11.22 -19.34
CA VAL A 191 -7.47 -11.63 -18.66
C VAL A 191 -7.16 -12.85 -17.78
N ASP A 192 -7.38 -12.70 -16.47
CA ASP A 192 -7.26 -13.80 -15.53
C ASP A 192 -8.57 -14.62 -15.61
N VAL A 193 -8.52 -15.82 -16.18
CA VAL A 193 -9.68 -16.73 -16.33
C VAL A 193 -10.03 -17.43 -15.00
N ALA A 194 -9.56 -16.91 -13.86
CA ALA A 194 -9.80 -17.50 -12.56
C ALA A 194 -11.22 -17.16 -12.09
N ALA A 195 -12.09 -18.17 -12.17
CA ALA A 195 -13.43 -18.16 -11.61
C ALA A 195 -13.43 -17.59 -10.18
N ILE A 196 -14.27 -16.59 -9.95
CA ILE A 196 -14.60 -16.11 -8.62
C ILE A 196 -15.36 -17.24 -7.93
N GLY A 197 -14.63 -18.10 -7.21
CA GLY A 197 -15.14 -19.13 -6.31
C GLY A 197 -14.91 -18.73 -4.86
#